data_AF-A0A0Q6MFV0-F1
#
_entry.id   AF-A0A0Q6MFV0-F1
#
_cell.length_a   1.000
_cell.length_b   1.000
_cell.length_c   1.000
_cell.angle_alpha   90.00
_cell.angle_beta   90.00
_cell.angle_gamma   90.00
#
_symmetry.space_group_name_H-M   'P 1'
#
loop_
_entity.id
_entity.type
_entity.pdbx_description
1 polymer ?
#
loop_
_entity_poly.entity_id
_entity_poly.type
_entity_poly.pdbx_seq_one_letter_code
_entity_poly.pdbx_strand_id
1 'polypeptide(L)'
;MRWSLTFVAIFFLYPALADAGCERKNPAQVIQVLRRGIDLNERFKRSVNSGDGTTYKTLRRQNEQYSEKTALPCVRRAVDMLDREFDEGLLRALMAYAVSRQNSADEAVPEALASVFAKHPDAVASSLMVVSPGRAKVLLRTIESGWPGVRRELDSTLRQDRDERLKALRVEQSKRMTVEQATPVDATTYPRSMR
;
A
#
# COMPACT_ATOMS: atom_id res chain seq x y z
N MET A 1 -15.40 -3.35 52.30
CA MET A 1 -14.28 -2.41 52.01
C MET A 1 -13.62 -2.85 50.70
N ARG A 2 -13.48 -1.89 49.78
CA ARG A 2 -12.59 -1.85 48.60
C ARG A 2 -12.74 -2.90 47.49
N TRP A 3 -13.43 -2.46 46.43
CA TRP A 3 -13.33 -2.95 45.07
C TRP A 3 -12.00 -2.47 44.46
N SER A 4 -11.22 -3.37 43.86
CA SER A 4 -10.05 -3.02 43.05
C SER A 4 -10.39 -3.30 41.58
N LEU A 5 -10.93 -2.28 40.91
CA LEU A 5 -11.00 -2.22 39.44
C LEU A 5 -9.61 -1.89 38.92
N THR A 6 -8.91 -2.89 38.42
CA THR A 6 -7.63 -2.74 37.71
C THR A 6 -7.92 -2.12 36.35
N PHE A 7 -7.88 -0.79 36.27
CA PHE A 7 -7.83 -0.06 35.01
C PHE A 7 -6.50 -0.41 34.32
N VAL A 8 -6.55 -1.34 33.37
CA VAL A 8 -5.45 -1.52 32.40
C VAL A 8 -5.55 -0.36 31.41
N ALA A 9 -5.00 0.78 31.81
CA ALA A 9 -4.69 1.86 30.89
C ALA A 9 -3.58 1.37 29.95
N ILE A 10 -3.96 0.80 28.80
CA ILE A 10 -3.03 0.66 27.67
C ILE A 10 -2.76 2.07 27.16
N PHE A 11 -1.81 2.73 27.81
CA PHE A 11 -1.16 3.91 27.29
C PHE A 11 -0.62 3.56 25.90
N PHE A 12 -1.23 4.15 24.86
CA PHE A 12 -0.63 4.32 23.54
C PHE A 12 0.64 5.19 23.70
N LEU A 13 1.70 4.60 24.25
CA LEU A 13 3.04 5.16 24.24
C LEU A 13 3.61 5.04 22.82
N TYR A 14 3.23 5.97 21.96
CA TYR A 14 4.03 6.34 20.79
C TYR A 14 4.17 7.86 20.78
N PRO A 15 5.07 8.43 21.61
CA PRO A 15 5.37 9.84 21.53
C PRO A 15 6.16 10.14 20.23
N ALA A 16 5.80 11.23 19.57
CA ALA A 16 6.69 12.08 18.78
C ALA A 16 7.24 11.61 17.41
N LEU A 17 6.38 11.12 16.50
CA LEU A 17 6.63 11.30 15.05
C LEU A 17 5.82 12.47 14.43
N ALA A 18 5.17 13.25 15.29
CA ALA A 18 4.11 14.19 14.91
C ALA A 18 4.58 15.62 14.55
N ASP A 19 5.83 16.02 14.77
CA ASP A 19 6.16 17.47 14.75
C ASP A 19 7.04 17.96 13.59
N ALA A 20 7.38 17.09 12.65
CA ALA A 20 7.97 17.52 11.38
C ALA A 20 7.04 17.09 10.26
N GLY A 21 6.53 18.06 9.50
CA GLY A 21 5.83 17.82 8.24
C GLY A 21 6.64 16.89 7.34
N CYS A 22 5.96 16.13 6.49
CA CYS A 22 6.61 15.08 5.69
C CYS A 22 7.79 15.58 4.85
N GLU A 23 7.81 16.86 4.48
CA GLU A 23 8.91 17.50 3.74
C GLU A 23 10.29 17.33 4.38
N ARG A 24 10.37 17.29 5.72
CA ARG A 24 11.64 17.16 6.46
C ARG A 24 11.98 15.73 6.85
N LYS A 25 11.08 14.78 6.59
CA LYS A 25 11.31 13.38 6.94
C LYS A 25 12.31 12.76 5.97
N ASN A 26 13.14 11.83 6.46
CA ASN A 26 14.02 10.98 5.66
C ASN A 26 13.30 9.69 5.21
N PRO A 27 13.89 8.85 4.33
CA PRO A 27 13.23 7.64 3.83
C PRO A 27 12.71 6.70 4.95
N ALA A 28 13.53 6.44 5.97
CA ALA A 28 13.14 5.57 7.09
C ALA A 28 11.92 6.10 7.86
N GLN A 29 11.85 7.42 8.08
CA GLN A 29 10.71 8.08 8.73
C GLN A 29 9.46 8.06 7.85
N VAL A 30 9.59 8.27 6.54
CA VAL A 30 8.47 8.15 5.59
C VAL A 30 7.93 6.73 5.59
N ILE A 31 8.80 5.71 5.55
CA ILE A 31 8.40 4.30 5.64
C ILE A 31 7.60 4.03 6.93
N GLN A 32 8.02 4.57 8.07
CA GLN A 32 7.29 4.43 9.34
C GLN A 32 5.89 5.07 9.28
N VAL A 33 5.77 6.25 8.66
CA VAL A 33 4.47 6.91 8.46
C VAL A 33 3.54 6.05 7.61
N LEU A 34 4.04 5.50 6.50
CA LEU A 34 3.26 4.64 5.60
C LEU A 34 2.83 3.35 6.31
N ARG A 35 3.74 2.69 7.04
CA ARG A 35 3.43 1.49 7.83
C ARG A 35 2.34 1.75 8.87
N ARG A 36 2.41 2.87 9.59
CA ARG A 36 1.36 3.25 10.55
C ARG A 36 0.02 3.52 9.88
N GLY A 37 0.02 4.09 8.67
CA GLY A 37 -1.20 4.24 7.87
C GLY A 37 -1.83 2.90 7.48
N ILE A 38 -1.01 1.91 7.09
CA ILE A 38 -1.46 0.53 6.83
C ILE A 38 -2.13 -0.05 8.08
N ASP A 39 -1.45 0.02 9.23
CA ASP A 39 -1.95 -0.51 10.50
C ASP A 39 -3.29 0.10 10.92
N LEU A 40 -3.42 1.43 10.82
CA LEU A 40 -4.67 2.13 11.14
C LEU A 40 -5.80 1.70 10.21
N ASN A 41 -5.52 1.59 8.93
CA ASN A 41 -6.50 1.19 7.93
C ASN A 41 -6.95 -0.28 8.11
N GLU A 42 -6.05 -1.18 8.50
CA GLU A 42 -6.42 -2.57 8.84
C GLU A 42 -7.24 -2.69 10.13
N ARG A 43 -6.97 -1.85 11.14
CA ARG A 43 -7.85 -1.75 12.33
C ARG A 43 -9.24 -1.24 11.93
N PHE A 44 -9.30 -0.21 11.09
CA PHE A 44 -10.56 0.29 10.56
C PHE A 44 -11.34 -0.78 9.79
N LYS A 45 -10.72 -1.51 8.85
CA LYS A 45 -11.37 -2.60 8.11
C LYS A 45 -11.93 -3.67 9.03
N ARG A 46 -11.19 -4.07 10.07
CA ARG A 46 -11.68 -5.04 11.07
C ARG A 46 -12.90 -4.54 11.84
N SER A 47 -12.96 -3.23 12.14
CA SER A 47 -14.10 -2.65 12.84
C SER A 47 -15.41 -2.70 12.05
N VAL A 48 -15.34 -2.71 10.70
CA VAL A 48 -16.53 -2.83 9.82
C VAL A 48 -17.33 -4.08 10.14
N ASN A 49 -16.65 -5.19 10.45
CA ASN A 49 -17.29 -6.49 10.70
C ASN A 49 -17.70 -6.69 12.17
N SER A 50 -17.35 -5.76 13.05
CA SER A 50 -17.53 -5.93 14.51
C SER A 50 -18.95 -5.60 15.01
N GLY A 51 -19.75 -4.88 14.23
CA GLY A 51 -21.07 -4.39 14.63
C GLY A 51 -21.06 -3.24 15.65
N ASP A 52 -19.90 -2.87 16.21
CA ASP A 52 -19.76 -1.72 17.11
C ASP A 52 -19.65 -0.40 16.31
N GLY A 53 -20.79 0.29 16.20
CA GLY A 53 -20.89 1.57 15.50
C GLY A 53 -20.02 2.69 16.11
N THR A 54 -19.73 2.66 17.41
CA THR A 54 -18.91 3.69 18.07
C THR A 54 -17.43 3.50 17.74
N THR A 55 -16.96 2.25 17.82
CA THR A 55 -15.59 1.90 17.44
C THR A 55 -15.36 2.15 15.94
N TYR A 56 -16.32 1.78 15.09
CA TYR A 56 -16.26 2.07 13.66
C TYR A 56 -16.09 3.57 13.38
N LYS A 57 -16.96 4.43 13.93
CA LYS A 57 -16.90 5.89 13.71
C LYS A 57 -15.58 6.49 14.17
N THR A 58 -15.07 6.03 15.32
CA THR A 58 -13.80 6.50 15.88
C THR A 58 -12.63 6.13 14.97
N LEU A 59 -12.52 4.87 14.57
CA LEU A 59 -11.43 4.38 13.73
C LEU A 59 -11.50 4.96 12.32
N ARG A 60 -12.71 5.15 11.77
CA ARG A 60 -12.90 5.84 10.50
C ARG A 60 -12.31 7.25 10.53
N ARG A 61 -12.71 8.05 11.53
CA ARG A 61 -12.22 9.43 11.69
C ARG A 61 -10.71 9.47 11.88
N GLN A 62 -10.15 8.58 12.70
CA GLN A 62 -8.71 8.51 12.90
C GLN A 62 -7.96 8.15 11.61
N ASN A 63 -8.47 7.19 10.84
CA ASN A 63 -7.89 6.77 9.57
C ASN A 63 -7.94 7.88 8.51
N GLU A 64 -9.08 8.55 8.37
CA GLU A 64 -9.26 9.68 7.44
C GLU A 64 -8.33 10.85 7.80
N GLN A 65 -8.36 11.30 9.08
CA GLN A 65 -7.51 12.39 9.54
C GLN A 65 -6.02 12.09 9.41
N TYR A 66 -5.60 10.86 9.74
CA TYR A 66 -4.20 10.45 9.58
C TYR A 66 -3.80 10.41 8.11
N SER A 67 -4.67 9.87 7.24
CA SER A 67 -4.43 9.81 5.79
C SER A 67 -4.20 11.21 5.24
N GLU A 68 -5.15 12.11 5.43
CA GLU A 68 -5.12 13.47 4.86
C GLU A 68 -3.97 14.31 5.40
N LYS A 69 -3.78 14.34 6.72
CA LYS A 69 -2.84 15.26 7.37
C LYS A 69 -1.41 14.73 7.42
N THR A 70 -1.23 13.41 7.36
CA THR A 70 0.08 12.79 7.61
C THR A 70 0.51 11.87 6.47
N ALA A 71 -0.31 10.91 6.07
CA ALA A 71 0.14 9.88 5.14
C ALA A 71 0.27 10.41 3.70
N LEU A 72 -0.71 11.13 3.17
CA LEU A 72 -0.70 11.62 1.78
C LEU A 72 0.44 12.62 1.50
N PRO A 73 0.76 13.58 2.39
CA PRO A 73 1.97 14.40 2.22
C PRO A 73 3.24 13.53 2.15
N CYS A 74 3.30 12.45 2.91
CA CYS A 74 4.43 11.51 2.90
C CYS A 74 4.44 10.61 1.66
N VAL A 75 3.29 10.31 1.06
CA VAL A 75 3.20 9.62 -0.24
C VAL A 75 3.85 10.48 -1.32
N ARG A 76 3.51 11.77 -1.41
CA ARG A 76 4.13 12.70 -2.37
C ARG A 76 5.64 12.81 -2.13
N ARG A 77 6.04 12.98 -0.87
CA ARG A 77 7.46 13.00 -0.48
C ARG A 77 8.19 11.71 -0.87
N ALA A 78 7.55 10.56 -0.77
CA ALA A 78 8.16 9.28 -1.17
C ALA A 78 8.48 9.26 -2.66
N VAL A 79 7.61 9.81 -3.51
CA VAL A 79 7.86 9.96 -4.96
C VAL A 79 9.08 10.85 -5.20
N ASP A 80 9.16 12.02 -4.55
CA ASP A 80 10.29 12.94 -4.68
C ASP A 80 11.62 12.30 -4.26
N MET A 81 11.59 11.48 -3.20
CA MET A 81 12.78 10.75 -2.74
C MET A 81 13.22 9.71 -3.75
N LEU A 82 12.29 8.86 -4.20
CA LEU A 82 12.56 7.79 -5.17
C LEU A 82 13.12 8.33 -6.49
N ASP A 83 12.65 9.50 -6.92
CA ASP A 83 13.14 10.19 -8.11
C ASP A 83 14.59 10.65 -7.99
N ARG A 84 14.99 11.13 -6.80
CA ARG A 84 16.35 11.64 -6.56
C ARG A 84 17.35 10.52 -6.32
N GLU A 85 16.97 9.57 -5.48
CA GLU A 85 17.79 8.43 -5.11
C GLU A 85 16.86 7.24 -4.86
N PHE A 86 16.97 6.26 -5.76
CA PHE A 86 16.07 5.13 -5.73
C PHE A 86 16.33 4.24 -4.51
N ASP A 87 15.33 4.12 -3.63
CA ASP A 87 15.34 3.28 -2.43
C ASP A 87 14.27 2.16 -2.55
N GLU A 88 14.72 0.92 -2.69
CA GLU A 88 13.83 -0.25 -2.81
C GLU A 88 12.93 -0.47 -1.60
N GLY A 89 13.41 -0.14 -0.39
CA GLY A 89 12.63 -0.27 0.84
C GLY A 89 11.47 0.71 0.86
N LEU A 90 11.70 1.93 0.40
CA LEU A 90 10.71 2.98 0.25
C LEU A 90 9.68 2.63 -0.84
N LEU A 91 10.12 2.13 -2.00
CA LEU A 91 9.22 1.63 -3.04
C LEU A 91 8.29 0.54 -2.51
N ARG A 92 8.85 -0.46 -1.83
CA ARG A 92 8.08 -1.56 -1.24
C ARG A 92 7.07 -1.06 -0.21
N ALA A 93 7.44 -0.08 0.62
CA ALA A 93 6.53 0.52 1.59
C ALA A 93 5.38 1.29 0.90
N LEU A 94 5.68 2.05 -0.16
CA LEU A 94 4.68 2.76 -0.96
C LEU A 94 3.70 1.79 -1.64
N MET A 95 4.20 0.72 -2.24
CA MET A 95 3.35 -0.33 -2.82
C MET A 95 2.47 -1.01 -1.77
N ALA A 96 3.03 -1.36 -0.62
CA ALA A 96 2.24 -1.95 0.48
C ALA A 96 1.14 -0.99 0.96
N TYR A 97 1.45 0.31 1.05
CA TYR A 97 0.47 1.34 1.39
C TYR A 97 -0.64 1.42 0.35
N ALA A 98 -0.31 1.42 -0.94
CA ALA A 98 -1.29 1.42 -2.02
C ALA A 98 -2.23 0.22 -1.98
N VAL A 99 -1.70 -1.00 -1.77
CA VAL A 99 -2.52 -2.20 -1.58
C VAL A 99 -3.48 -2.04 -0.39
N SER A 100 -3.00 -1.48 0.73
CA SER A 100 -3.87 -1.26 1.89
C SER A 100 -5.04 -0.31 1.55
N ARG A 101 -4.83 0.63 0.63
CA ARG A 101 -5.77 1.67 0.20
C ARG A 101 -6.54 1.34 -1.09
N GLN A 102 -6.56 0.09 -1.53
CA GLN A 102 -7.21 -0.31 -2.79
C GLN A 102 -8.69 0.09 -2.96
N ASN A 103 -9.41 0.35 -1.86
CA ASN A 103 -10.81 0.77 -1.86
C ASN A 103 -10.98 2.28 -1.51
N SER A 104 -9.88 3.04 -1.51
CA SER A 104 -9.88 4.48 -1.26
C SER A 104 -10.26 5.23 -2.54
N ALA A 105 -11.09 6.26 -2.45
CA ALA A 105 -11.37 7.19 -3.54
C ALA A 105 -10.29 8.29 -3.68
N ASP A 106 -9.11 8.06 -3.11
CA ASP A 106 -8.04 9.05 -3.10
C ASP A 106 -7.16 8.87 -4.33
N GLU A 107 -7.04 9.92 -5.15
CA GLU A 107 -6.30 9.87 -6.41
C GLU A 107 -4.78 10.03 -6.23
N ALA A 108 -4.32 10.56 -5.09
CA ALA A 108 -2.90 10.84 -4.89
C ALA A 108 -2.06 9.56 -4.77
N VAL A 109 -2.65 8.46 -4.30
CA VAL A 109 -1.95 7.16 -4.22
C VAL A 109 -1.78 6.50 -5.60
N PRO A 110 -2.83 6.36 -6.43
CA PRO A 110 -2.69 5.99 -7.84
C PRO A 110 -1.68 6.85 -8.59
N GLU A 111 -1.81 8.18 -8.51
CA GLU A 111 -0.93 9.11 -9.20
C GLU A 111 0.53 8.94 -8.75
N ALA A 112 0.78 8.82 -7.44
CA ALA A 112 2.12 8.60 -6.91
C ALA A 112 2.77 7.31 -7.45
N LEU A 113 2.06 6.19 -7.46
CA LEU A 113 2.59 4.94 -8.02
C LEU A 113 2.82 5.03 -9.53
N ALA A 114 1.93 5.70 -10.27
CA ALA A 114 2.11 5.95 -11.69
C ALA A 114 3.34 6.83 -11.97
N SER A 115 3.59 7.84 -11.15
CA SER A 115 4.76 8.72 -11.26
C SER A 115 6.06 7.96 -11.04
N VAL A 116 6.09 7.08 -10.03
CA VAL A 116 7.26 6.20 -9.82
C VAL A 116 7.44 5.23 -10.98
N PHE A 117 6.36 4.67 -11.54
CA PHE A 117 6.44 3.81 -12.72
C PHE A 117 6.96 4.55 -13.95
N ALA A 118 6.54 5.80 -14.17
CA ALA A 118 7.04 6.61 -15.27
C ALA A 118 8.56 6.80 -15.21
N LYS A 119 9.11 6.96 -14.01
CA LYS A 119 10.53 7.23 -13.78
C LYS A 119 11.38 5.96 -13.65
N HIS A 120 10.87 4.94 -12.98
CA HIS A 120 11.58 3.69 -12.67
C HIS A 120 10.76 2.46 -13.07
N PRO A 121 10.46 2.26 -14.37
CA PRO A 121 9.56 1.20 -14.83
C PRO A 121 10.08 -0.20 -14.50
N ASP A 122 11.40 -0.43 -14.64
CA ASP A 122 12.01 -1.76 -14.43
C ASP A 122 11.96 -2.17 -12.95
N ALA A 123 12.16 -1.21 -12.04
CA ALA A 123 12.10 -1.46 -10.60
C ALA A 123 10.66 -1.74 -10.14
N VAL A 124 9.68 -1.01 -10.67
CA VAL A 124 8.25 -1.27 -10.44
C VAL A 124 7.86 -2.64 -11.01
N ALA A 125 8.26 -2.94 -12.25
CA ALA A 125 8.00 -4.23 -12.89
C ALA A 125 8.56 -5.40 -12.06
N SER A 126 9.82 -5.31 -11.66
CA SER A 126 10.49 -6.31 -10.82
C SER A 126 9.76 -6.48 -9.48
N SER A 127 9.32 -5.37 -8.87
CA SER A 127 8.57 -5.40 -7.61
C SER A 127 7.20 -6.07 -7.76
N LEU A 128 6.51 -5.88 -8.89
CA LEU A 128 5.25 -6.59 -9.20
C LEU A 128 5.45 -8.09 -9.36
N MET A 129 6.61 -8.52 -9.85
CA MET A 129 6.93 -9.95 -10.05
C MET A 129 7.19 -10.69 -8.72
N VAL A 130 7.66 -10.00 -7.68
CA VAL A 130 7.97 -10.65 -6.38
C VAL A 130 6.79 -10.69 -5.41
N VAL A 131 5.75 -9.88 -5.61
CA VAL A 131 4.55 -9.93 -4.77
C VAL A 131 3.55 -10.99 -5.26
N SER A 132 2.63 -11.39 -4.38
CA SER A 132 1.59 -12.36 -4.74
C SER A 132 0.72 -11.86 -5.90
N PRO A 133 0.20 -12.73 -6.79
CA PRO A 133 -0.54 -12.31 -7.97
C PRO A 133 -1.75 -11.42 -7.66
N GLY A 134 -2.46 -11.70 -6.55
CA GLY A 134 -3.54 -10.85 -6.06
C GLY A 134 -3.09 -9.41 -5.73
N ARG A 135 -1.95 -9.24 -5.06
CA ARG A 135 -1.38 -7.91 -4.76
C ARG A 135 -0.83 -7.24 -6.01
N ALA A 136 -0.17 -7.99 -6.89
CA ALA A 136 0.32 -7.49 -8.17
C ALA A 136 -0.81 -6.92 -9.03
N LYS A 137 -1.97 -7.61 -9.07
CA LYS A 137 -3.17 -7.15 -9.77
C LYS A 137 -3.70 -5.84 -9.21
N VAL A 138 -3.75 -5.70 -7.89
CA VAL A 138 -4.17 -4.45 -7.23
C VAL A 138 -3.23 -3.32 -7.60
N LEU A 139 -1.92 -3.52 -7.44
CA LEU A 139 -0.90 -2.53 -7.77
C LEU A 139 -0.93 -2.12 -9.24
N LEU A 140 -1.06 -3.08 -10.16
CA LEU A 140 -1.16 -2.79 -11.58
C LEU A 140 -2.37 -1.92 -11.89
N ARG A 141 -3.54 -2.24 -11.34
CA ARG A 141 -4.75 -1.40 -11.49
C ARG A 141 -4.56 -0.01 -10.89
N THR A 142 -3.89 0.09 -9.75
CA THR A 142 -3.58 1.37 -9.12
C THR A 142 -2.67 2.22 -10.02
N ILE A 143 -1.64 1.62 -10.63
CA ILE A 143 -0.77 2.31 -11.61
C ILE A 143 -1.59 2.74 -12.83
N GLU A 144 -2.40 1.85 -13.40
CA GLU A 144 -3.25 2.14 -14.57
C GLU A 144 -4.24 3.28 -14.31
N SER A 145 -4.79 3.35 -13.09
CA SER A 145 -5.72 4.41 -12.70
C SER A 145 -5.03 5.77 -12.53
N GLY A 146 -3.78 5.81 -12.05
CA GLY A 146 -3.01 7.04 -11.92
C GLY A 146 -2.34 7.49 -13.21
N TRP A 147 -2.17 6.56 -14.16
CA TRP A 147 -1.44 6.79 -15.41
C TRP A 147 -1.94 8.00 -16.22
N PRO A 148 -3.25 8.27 -16.38
CA PRO A 148 -3.72 9.42 -17.15
C PRO A 148 -3.23 10.78 -16.64
N GLY A 149 -3.00 10.93 -15.32
CA GLY A 149 -2.46 12.16 -14.73
C GLY A 149 -1.02 12.38 -15.14
N VAL A 150 -0.19 11.34 -14.98
CA VAL A 150 1.26 11.37 -15.22
C VAL A 150 1.59 11.38 -16.71
N ARG A 151 0.85 10.62 -17.53
CA ARG A 151 1.10 10.43 -18.96
C ARG A 151 1.11 11.75 -19.74
N ARG A 152 0.33 12.74 -19.31
CA ARG A 152 0.21 14.05 -19.97
C ARG A 152 1.48 14.87 -19.89
N GLU A 153 2.28 14.66 -18.86
CA GLU A 153 3.51 15.40 -18.58
C GLU A 153 4.74 14.81 -19.30
N LEU A 154 4.62 13.58 -19.81
CA LEU A 154 5.69 12.91 -20.55
C LEU A 154 5.72 13.34 -22.02
N ASP A 155 6.92 13.39 -22.60
CA ASP A 155 7.10 13.48 -24.04
C ASP A 155 6.53 12.25 -24.77
N SER A 156 6.36 12.37 -26.10
CA SER A 156 5.70 11.33 -26.89
C SER A 156 6.44 10.00 -26.90
N THR A 157 7.78 10.01 -26.84
CA THR A 157 8.59 8.80 -26.90
C THR A 157 8.52 8.04 -25.57
N LEU A 158 8.71 8.73 -24.45
CA LEU A 158 8.56 8.14 -23.12
C LEU A 158 7.13 7.67 -22.90
N ARG A 159 6.13 8.43 -23.34
CA ARG A 159 4.72 8.03 -23.25
C ARG A 159 4.47 6.69 -23.94
N GLN A 160 4.93 6.53 -25.18
CA GLN A 160 4.74 5.30 -25.94
C GLN A 160 5.43 4.11 -25.28
N ASP A 161 6.71 4.25 -24.90
CA ASP A 161 7.45 3.17 -24.24
C ASP A 161 6.75 2.73 -22.94
N ARG A 162 6.30 3.68 -22.11
CA ARG A 162 5.62 3.35 -20.85
C ARG A 162 4.25 2.72 -21.06
N ASP A 163 3.51 3.13 -22.10
CA ASP A 163 2.25 2.48 -22.49
C ASP A 163 2.48 1.01 -22.91
N GLU A 164 3.52 0.75 -23.70
CA GLU A 164 3.91 -0.60 -24.13
C GLU A 164 4.33 -1.47 -22.93
N ARG A 165 5.09 -0.90 -22.00
CA ARG A 165 5.49 -1.58 -20.75
C ARG A 165 4.29 -1.92 -19.86
N LEU A 166 3.32 -1.02 -19.70
CA LEU A 166 2.09 -1.33 -18.96
C LEU A 166 1.31 -2.47 -19.62
N LYS A 167 1.22 -2.46 -20.95
CA LYS A 167 0.57 -3.55 -21.71
C LYS A 167 1.29 -4.88 -21.49
N ALA A 168 2.62 -4.89 -21.54
CA ALA A 168 3.42 -6.09 -21.28
C ALA A 168 3.23 -6.61 -19.85
N LEU A 169 3.24 -5.73 -18.85
CA LEU A 169 2.96 -6.09 -17.46
C LEU A 169 1.58 -6.72 -17.28
N ARG A 170 0.55 -6.21 -17.96
CA ARG A 170 -0.80 -6.79 -17.93
C ARG A 170 -0.82 -8.23 -18.46
N VAL A 171 -0.14 -8.48 -19.57
CA VAL A 171 -0.02 -9.82 -20.15
C VAL A 171 0.67 -10.75 -19.17
N GLU A 172 1.78 -10.31 -18.58
CA GLU A 172 2.57 -11.13 -17.66
C GLU A 172 1.80 -11.46 -16.38
N GLN A 173 1.14 -10.47 -15.77
CA GLN A 173 0.31 -10.71 -14.58
C GLN A 173 -0.89 -11.63 -14.87
N SER A 174 -1.45 -11.56 -16.08
CA SER A 174 -2.54 -12.46 -16.49
C SER A 174 -2.07 -13.92 -16.57
N LYS A 175 -0.89 -14.17 -17.14
CA LYS A 175 -0.30 -15.52 -17.18
C LYS A 175 -0.06 -16.07 -15.77
N ARG A 176 0.49 -15.27 -14.87
CA ARG A 176 0.75 -15.66 -13.47
C ARG A 176 -0.53 -16.08 -12.74
N MET A 177 -1.64 -15.36 -12.94
CA MET A 177 -2.93 -15.73 -12.36
C MET A 177 -3.48 -17.06 -12.89
N THR A 178 -3.30 -17.35 -14.19
CA THR A 178 -3.74 -18.63 -14.78
C THR A 178 -2.96 -19.80 -14.20
N VAL A 179 -1.65 -19.65 -14.00
CA VAL A 179 -0.80 -20.70 -13.40
C VAL A 179 -1.17 -20.99 -11.95
N GLU A 180 -1.45 -19.95 -11.15
CA GLU A 180 -1.89 -20.11 -9.76
C GLU A 180 -3.23 -20.87 -9.65
N GLN A 181 -4.16 -20.63 -10.59
CA GLN A 181 -5.45 -21.34 -10.65
C GLN A 181 -5.34 -22.78 -11.17
N ALA A 182 -4.33 -23.08 -11.98
CA ALA A 182 -4.11 -24.39 -12.58
C ALA A 182 -3.31 -25.36 -11.68
N THR A 183 -2.80 -24.90 -10.52
CA THR A 183 -2.06 -25.75 -9.58
C THR A 183 -3.05 -26.40 -8.61
N PRO A 184 -3.44 -27.68 -8.78
CA PRO A 184 -4.30 -28.34 -7.81
C PRO A 184 -3.59 -28.39 -6.46
N VAL A 185 -4.30 -27.99 -5.40
CA VAL A 185 -3.85 -28.20 -4.02
C VAL A 185 -3.78 -29.71 -3.83
N ASP A 186 -2.58 -30.25 -3.80
CA ASP A 186 -2.35 -31.67 -3.58
C ASP A 186 -2.88 -32.02 -2.18
N ALA A 187 -4.10 -32.58 -2.13
CA ALA A 187 -4.81 -32.93 -0.91
C ALA A 187 -4.28 -34.25 -0.31
N THR A 188 -2.98 -34.49 -0.41
CA THR A 188 -2.32 -35.68 0.10
C THR A 188 -1.34 -35.28 1.19
N THR A 189 -1.83 -35.19 2.43
CA THR A 189 -1.15 -35.66 3.67
C THR A 189 -2.05 -35.34 4.86
N TYR A 190 -3.10 -36.14 5.05
CA TYR A 190 -3.57 -36.43 6.41
C TYR A 190 -3.04 -37.81 6.76
N PRO A 191 -2.06 -37.95 7.67
CA PRO A 191 -1.80 -39.26 8.25
C PRO A 191 -3.06 -39.65 9.03
N ARG A 192 -3.77 -40.62 8.49
CA ARG A 192 -4.89 -41.30 9.15
C ARG A 192 -4.30 -41.98 10.37
N SER A 193 -4.40 -41.32 11.53
CA SER A 193 -4.07 -41.90 12.83
C SER A 193 -4.85 -43.21 12.98
N MET A 194 -4.14 -44.32 12.86
CA MET A 194 -4.66 -45.62 13.28
C MET A 194 -4.27 -45.80 14.73
N ARG A 195 -5.30 -45.78 15.58
CA ARG A 195 -5.46 -46.43 16.89
C ARG A 195 -4.32 -46.31 17.90
#